data_AF-A0A5C3QFX8-F1
#
_entry.id   AF-A0A5C3QFX8-F1
#
_cell.length_a   1.000
_cell.length_b   1.000
_cell.length_c   1.000
_cell.angle_alpha   90.00
_cell.angle_beta   90.00
_cell.angle_gamma   90.00
#
_symmetry.space_group_name_H-M   'P 1'
#
loop_
_entity.id
_entity.type
_entity.pdbx_description
1 polymer ?
#
loop_
_entity_poly.entity_id
_entity_poly.type
_entity_poly.pdbx_seq_one_letter_code
_entity_poly.pdbx_strand_id
1 'polypeptide(L)'
;MPITLSIAQFHKHGASNNTLYWCLAATTPGTKVVQAFELVGDNHQFGINTKNINLSKSTSLCGGCYIGEAQDDSLEWIATRIRGVPVLNGEPGWRNSNWAMEAVRELQQEQRENASNPRVKILPEISLKTVAEELKEEFSIAELGDPHFYDRFFATQAGQNQS
;
A
#
# COMPACT_ATOMS: atom_id res chain seq x y z
N MET A 1 -6.28 -4.41 -17.42
CA MET A 1 -7.12 -3.82 -16.35
C MET A 1 -6.19 -3.04 -15.43
N PRO A 2 -6.58 -1.85 -14.95
CA PRO A 2 -5.70 -1.04 -14.12
C PRO A 2 -5.29 -1.78 -12.84
N ILE A 3 -4.08 -1.48 -12.37
CA ILE A 3 -3.57 -1.97 -11.09
C ILE A 3 -4.23 -1.14 -9.98
N THR A 4 -4.75 -1.81 -8.95
CA THR A 4 -5.25 -1.12 -7.77
C THR A 4 -4.10 -0.80 -6.82
N LEU A 5 -4.04 0.45 -6.37
CA LEU A 5 -3.10 0.92 -5.36
C LEU A 5 -3.81 1.07 -4.01
N SER A 6 -3.13 0.62 -2.96
CA SER A 6 -3.60 0.73 -1.59
C SER A 6 -2.43 0.97 -0.63
N ILE A 7 -2.72 1.49 0.55
CA ILE A 7 -1.83 1.33 1.70
C ILE A 7 -2.26 0.07 2.42
N ALA A 8 -1.35 -0.88 2.56
CA ALA A 8 -1.58 -2.12 3.30
C ALA A 8 -0.95 -2.02 4.68
N GLN A 9 -1.62 -2.61 5.67
CA GLN A 9 -1.10 -2.74 7.03
C GLN A 9 -0.81 -4.20 7.34
N PHE A 10 0.33 -4.45 7.99
CA PHE A 10 0.75 -5.79 8.38
C PHE A 10 1.37 -5.79 9.78
N HIS A 11 1.28 -6.93 10.48
CA HIS A 11 2.11 -7.21 11.65
C HIS A 11 3.58 -7.39 11.24
N LYS A 12 4.48 -6.67 11.92
CA LYS A 12 5.92 -6.81 11.74
C LYS A 12 6.38 -8.15 12.31
N HIS A 13 6.90 -9.02 11.44
CA HIS A 13 7.41 -10.33 11.86
C HIS A 13 8.60 -10.17 12.82
N GLY A 14 8.59 -10.95 13.92
CA GLY A 14 9.65 -10.93 14.93
C GLY A 14 9.63 -9.74 15.90
N ALA A 15 8.65 -8.84 15.82
CA ALA A 15 8.48 -7.77 16.80
C ALA A 15 7.72 -8.29 18.04
N SER A 16 8.24 -8.03 19.24
CA SER A 16 7.67 -8.50 20.51
C SER A 16 6.37 -7.78 20.93
N ASN A 17 5.96 -6.75 20.20
CA ASN A 17 4.94 -5.78 20.61
C ASN A 17 3.83 -5.57 19.59
N ASN A 18 3.54 -6.56 18.73
CA ASN A 18 2.52 -6.44 17.66
C ASN A 18 2.67 -5.17 16.81
N THR A 19 3.90 -4.69 16.61
CA THR A 19 4.14 -3.47 15.81
C THR A 19 3.53 -3.63 14.43
N LEU A 20 2.65 -2.71 14.06
CA LEU A 20 2.07 -2.60 12.74
C LEU A 20 3.02 -1.78 11.85
N TYR A 21 3.20 -2.22 10.61
CA TYR A 21 3.89 -1.44 9.59
C TYR A 21 2.98 -1.26 8.38
N TRP A 22 3.19 -0.15 7.67
CA TRP A 22 2.48 0.25 6.48
C TRP A 22 3.39 0.09 5.26
N CYS A 23 2.79 -0.33 4.15
CA CYS A 23 3.48 -0.35 2.87
C CYS A 23 2.55 0.10 1.76
N LEU A 24 3.13 0.63 0.68
CA LEU A 24 2.39 0.79 -0.56
C LEU A 24 2.18 -0.59 -1.18
N ALA A 25 0.96 -0.89 -1.59
CA ALA A 25 0.57 -2.17 -2.15
C ALA A 25 -0.08 -1.98 -3.52
N ALA A 26 0.36 -2.78 -4.48
CA ALA A 26 -0.19 -2.86 -5.82
C ALA A 26 -0.82 -4.24 -6.04
N THR A 27 -2.07 -4.24 -6.49
CA THR A 27 -2.86 -5.45 -6.74
C THR A 27 -3.23 -5.52 -8.21
N THR A 28 -2.77 -6.56 -8.89
CA THR A 28 -3.18 -6.83 -10.27
C THR A 28 -4.52 -7.57 -10.27
N PRO A 29 -5.54 -7.08 -10.99
CA PRO A 29 -6.83 -7.75 -11.11
C PRO A 29 -6.71 -9.22 -11.55
N GLY A 30 -7.56 -10.08 -10.98
CA GLY A 30 -7.55 -11.52 -11.26
C GLY A 30 -6.43 -12.31 -10.55
N THR A 31 -5.51 -11.64 -9.86
CA THR A 31 -4.48 -12.30 -9.06
C THR A 31 -4.78 -12.15 -7.56
N LYS A 32 -4.52 -13.18 -6.75
CA LYS A 32 -4.54 -13.08 -5.27
C LYS A 32 -3.17 -12.67 -4.70
N VAL A 33 -2.36 -12.01 -5.51
CA VAL A 33 -0.99 -11.60 -5.17
C VAL A 33 -0.95 -10.09 -5.09
N VAL A 34 -0.42 -9.60 -3.98
CA VAL A 34 -0.16 -8.18 -3.78
C VAL A 34 1.34 -7.96 -3.84
N GLN A 35 1.75 -7.01 -4.67
CA GLN A 35 3.12 -6.52 -4.66
C GLN A 35 3.23 -5.39 -3.63
N ALA A 36 3.90 -5.66 -2.53
CA ALA A 36 4.15 -4.69 -1.47
C ALA A 36 5.51 -4.04 -1.65
N PHE A 37 5.53 -2.71 -1.60
CA PHE A 37 6.72 -1.87 -1.57
C PHE A 37 6.91 -1.37 -0.14
N GLU A 38 7.91 -1.91 0.53
CA GLU A 38 8.18 -1.64 1.93
C GLU A 38 9.54 -1.00 2.11
N LEU A 39 9.61 -0.11 3.07
CA LEU A 39 10.86 0.45 3.52
C LEU A 39 11.56 -0.56 4.44
N VAL A 40 12.76 -0.98 4.06
CA VAL A 40 13.64 -1.86 4.85
C VAL A 40 14.93 -1.11 5.17
N GLY A 41 15.57 -1.47 6.27
CA GLY A 41 16.82 -0.85 6.64
C GLY A 41 17.05 -0.78 8.14
N ASP A 42 18.20 -0.23 8.48
CA ASP A 42 18.63 0.09 9.84
C ASP A 42 18.92 1.60 9.97
N ASN A 43 19.51 2.00 11.09
CA ASN A 43 19.79 3.41 11.38
C ASN A 43 20.78 4.09 10.42
N HIS A 44 21.41 3.34 9.51
CA HIS A 44 22.47 3.84 8.63
C HIS A 44 22.16 3.68 7.15
N GLN A 45 21.38 2.65 6.77
CA GLN A 45 20.97 2.43 5.38
C GLN A 45 19.51 2.02 5.29
N PHE A 46 18.75 2.78 4.49
CA PHE A 46 17.40 2.45 4.10
C PHE A 46 17.33 2.12 2.62
N GLY A 47 16.47 1.17 2.26
CA GLY A 47 16.18 0.78 0.91
C GLY A 47 14.71 0.39 0.76
N ILE A 48 14.26 0.34 -0.49
CA ILE A 48 12.92 -0.16 -0.81
C ILE A 48 13.04 -1.64 -1.17
N ASN A 49 12.36 -2.48 -0.41
CA ASN A 49 12.15 -3.88 -0.76
C ASN A 49 10.82 -4.03 -1.48
N THR A 50 10.79 -4.89 -2.48
CA THR A 50 9.57 -5.26 -3.19
C THR A 50 9.32 -6.75 -2.96
N LYS A 51 8.16 -7.08 -2.40
CA LYS A 51 7.79 -8.47 -2.13
C LYS A 51 6.41 -8.79 -2.69
N ASN A 52 6.27 -10.02 -3.20
CA ASN A 52 4.98 -10.55 -3.60
C ASN A 52 4.38 -11.32 -2.42
N ILE A 53 3.20 -10.88 -1.98
CA ILE A 53 2.47 -11.46 -0.86
C ILE A 53 1.27 -12.20 -1.44
N ASN A 54 1.23 -13.52 -1.22
CA ASN A 54 0.02 -14.29 -1.50
C ASN A 54 -0.95 -14.11 -0.33
N LEU A 55 -2.03 -13.37 -0.56
CA LEU A 55 -2.94 -12.99 0.51
C LEU A 55 -3.71 -14.19 1.08
N SER A 56 -3.96 -15.24 0.30
CA SER A 56 -4.58 -16.47 0.80
C SER A 56 -3.73 -17.23 1.82
N LYS A 57 -2.45 -16.87 1.97
CA LYS A 57 -1.52 -17.47 2.93
C LYS A 57 -0.99 -16.48 3.97
N SER A 58 -1.39 -15.20 3.87
CA SER A 58 -0.86 -14.18 4.77
C SER A 58 -1.61 -14.20 6.10
N THR A 59 -0.92 -14.54 7.17
CA THR A 59 -1.45 -14.43 8.54
C THR A 59 -1.12 -13.09 9.19
N SER A 60 -0.34 -12.25 8.49
CA SER A 60 0.15 -10.98 9.02
C SER A 60 -0.60 -9.77 8.48
N LEU A 61 -1.53 -9.96 7.52
CA LEU A 61 -2.29 -8.87 6.93
C LEU A 61 -3.33 -8.36 7.94
N CYS A 62 -3.36 -7.04 8.11
CA CYS A 62 -4.19 -6.36 9.10
C CYS A 62 -5.26 -5.47 8.46
N GLY A 63 -5.18 -5.22 7.16
CA GLY A 63 -6.11 -4.33 6.47
C GLY A 63 -5.47 -3.63 5.27
N GLY A 64 -6.29 -2.87 4.55
CA GLY A 64 -5.85 -2.05 3.43
C GLY A 64 -6.76 -0.84 3.25
N CYS A 65 -6.19 0.26 2.78
CA CYS A 65 -6.91 1.49 2.43
C CYS A 65 -6.68 1.76 0.96
N TYR A 66 -7.75 1.85 0.17
CA TYR A 66 -7.66 2.15 -1.26
C TYR A 66 -7.19 3.59 -1.46
N ILE A 67 -6.19 3.79 -2.32
CA ILE A 67 -5.65 5.13 -2.59
C ILE A 67 -5.75 5.54 -4.06
N GLY A 68 -6.00 4.61 -4.98
CA GLY A 68 -6.05 4.94 -6.40
C GLY A 68 -5.73 3.76 -7.31
N GLU A 69 -5.43 4.09 -8.55
CA GLU A 69 -5.14 3.12 -9.61
C GLU A 69 -3.89 3.50 -10.40
N ALA A 70 -3.30 2.52 -11.09
CA ALA A 70 -2.21 2.70 -12.03
C ALA A 70 -2.49 1.96 -13.35
N GLN A 71 -1.81 2.36 -14.42
CA GLN A 71 -1.77 1.59 -15.66
C GLN A 71 -1.18 0.19 -15.41
N ASP A 72 -1.53 -0.79 -16.25
CA ASP A 72 -1.17 -2.19 -16.05
C ASP A 72 0.32 -2.52 -16.21
N ASP A 73 1.07 -1.66 -16.89
CA ASP A 73 2.51 -1.74 -17.10
C ASP A 73 3.33 -1.01 -16.02
N SER A 74 2.69 -0.39 -15.04
CA SER A 74 3.32 0.64 -14.20
C SER A 74 4.03 0.14 -12.95
N LEU A 75 4.09 -1.18 -12.68
CA LEU A 75 4.71 -1.72 -11.46
C LEU A 75 6.19 -1.35 -11.31
N GLU A 76 6.99 -1.60 -12.35
CA GLU A 76 8.43 -1.29 -12.35
C GLU A 76 8.67 0.22 -12.25
N TRP A 77 7.82 1.00 -12.91
CA TRP A 77 7.84 2.45 -12.84
C TRP A 77 7.54 2.96 -11.43
N ILE A 78 6.49 2.45 -10.77
CA ILE A 78 6.14 2.78 -9.38
C ILE A 78 7.33 2.45 -8.46
N ALA A 79 7.89 1.24 -8.57
CA ALA A 79 9.03 0.81 -7.76
C ALA A 79 10.22 1.76 -7.92
N THR A 80 10.49 2.21 -9.14
CA THR A 80 11.58 3.14 -9.43
C THR A 80 11.29 4.54 -8.89
N ARG A 81 10.06 5.03 -9.04
CA ARG A 81 9.67 6.37 -8.59
C ARG A 81 9.75 6.50 -7.07
N ILE A 82 9.17 5.54 -6.35
CA ILE A 82 9.14 5.58 -4.87
C ILE A 82 10.50 5.33 -4.21
N ARG A 83 11.47 4.74 -4.94
CA ARG A 83 12.88 4.66 -4.47
C ARG A 83 13.53 6.03 -4.32
N GLY A 84 13.04 7.04 -5.04
CA GLY A 84 13.51 8.42 -4.91
C GLY A 84 12.98 9.15 -3.68
N VAL A 85 12.01 8.56 -2.96
CA VAL A 85 11.39 9.20 -1.79
C VAL A 85 12.39 9.25 -0.63
N PRO A 86 12.69 10.44 -0.09
CA PRO A 86 13.67 10.58 0.98
C PRO A 86 13.18 9.91 2.26
N VAL A 87 14.12 9.29 2.97
CA VAL A 87 13.88 8.67 4.26
C VAL A 87 14.45 9.60 5.33
N LEU A 88 13.56 10.29 6.04
CA LEU A 88 13.93 11.22 7.12
C LEU A 88 14.24 10.45 8.41
N ASN A 89 15.37 9.74 8.43
CA ASN A 89 15.82 9.02 9.61
C ASN A 89 16.38 9.98 10.68
N GLY A 90 16.11 9.67 11.95
CA GLY A 90 16.62 10.42 13.10
C GLY A 90 15.75 11.60 13.52
N GLU A 91 14.67 11.91 12.79
CA GLU A 91 13.70 12.90 13.26
C GLU A 91 12.80 12.31 14.36
N PRO A 92 12.71 12.97 15.53
CA PRO A 92 11.80 12.55 16.58
C PRO A 92 10.35 12.49 16.07
N GLY A 93 9.77 11.29 16.05
CA GLY A 93 8.38 11.08 15.63
C GLY A 93 8.22 10.58 14.20
N TRP A 94 9.29 10.40 13.44
CA TRP A 94 9.22 9.74 12.14
C TRP A 94 8.81 8.27 12.29
N ARG A 95 7.84 7.83 11.47
CA ARG A 95 7.32 6.47 11.44
C ARG A 95 7.28 5.97 9.99
N ASN A 96 7.26 4.65 9.82
CA ASN A 96 7.11 4.05 8.48
C ASN A 96 5.79 4.46 7.78
N SER A 97 4.75 4.82 8.53
CA SER A 97 3.54 5.44 7.98
C SER A 97 3.80 6.80 7.32
N ASN A 98 4.75 7.60 7.84
CA ASN A 98 5.16 8.84 7.19
C ASN A 98 5.76 8.56 5.81
N TRP A 99 6.66 7.57 5.70
CA TRP A 99 7.23 7.18 4.41
C TRP A 99 6.16 6.71 3.42
N ALA A 100 5.21 5.88 3.86
CA ALA A 100 4.11 5.43 3.00
C ALA A 100 3.31 6.62 2.44
N MET A 101 3.10 7.65 3.25
CA MET A 101 2.46 8.89 2.80
C MET A 101 3.33 9.73 1.88
N GLU A 102 4.64 9.83 2.12
CA GLU A 102 5.53 10.50 1.16
C GLU A 102 5.57 9.79 -0.19
N ALA A 103 5.52 8.45 -0.21
CA ALA A 103 5.39 7.68 -1.44
C ALA A 103 4.07 8.00 -2.18
N VAL A 104 2.96 8.12 -1.45
CA VAL A 104 1.67 8.54 -2.05
C VAL A 104 1.77 9.96 -2.62
N ARG A 105 2.40 10.90 -1.90
CA ARG A 105 2.59 12.28 -2.38
C ARG A 105 3.46 12.35 -3.62
N GLU A 106 4.49 11.52 -3.69
CA GLU A 106 5.36 11.40 -4.86
C GLU A 106 4.58 10.91 -6.09
N LEU A 107 3.68 9.94 -5.91
CA LEU A 107 2.78 9.48 -6.97
C LEU A 107 1.75 10.55 -7.38
N GLN A 108 1.19 11.29 -6.42
CA GLN A 108 0.32 12.44 -6.73
C GLN A 108 1.06 13.54 -7.48
N GLN A 109 2.35 13.74 -7.22
CA GLN A 109 3.17 14.68 -7.96
C GLN A 109 3.29 14.29 -9.43
N GLU A 110 3.51 13.00 -9.73
CA GLU A 110 3.50 12.53 -11.13
C GLU A 110 2.16 12.80 -11.82
N GLN A 111 1.05 12.53 -11.13
CA GLN A 111 -0.29 12.76 -11.69
C GLN A 111 -0.50 14.23 -12.04
N ARG A 112 0.06 15.16 -11.25
CA ARG A 112 0.03 16.60 -11.54
C ARG A 112 0.93 16.97 -12.71
N GLU A 113 2.15 16.41 -12.76
CA GLU A 113 3.13 16.65 -13.83
C GLU A 113 2.65 16.13 -15.19
N ASN A 114 1.89 15.03 -15.19
CA ASN A 114 1.41 14.34 -16.40
C ASN A 114 -0.12 14.35 -16.51
N ALA A 115 -0.77 15.45 -16.14
CA ALA A 115 -2.23 15.55 -16.01
C ALA A 115 -3.03 15.11 -17.26
N SER A 116 -2.45 15.19 -18.46
CA SER A 116 -3.09 14.77 -19.71
C SER A 116 -3.15 13.24 -19.90
N ASN A 117 -2.16 12.51 -19.35
CA ASN A 117 -2.09 11.05 -19.42
C ASN A 117 -1.25 10.50 -18.26
N PRO A 118 -1.75 10.55 -17.02
CA PRO A 118 -0.97 10.16 -15.87
C PRO A 118 -0.86 8.63 -15.79
N ARG A 119 0.32 8.13 -15.37
CA ARG A 119 0.52 6.69 -15.12
C ARG A 119 -0.26 6.21 -13.90
N VAL A 120 -0.48 7.11 -12.95
CA VAL A 120 -1.25 6.85 -11.72
C VAL A 120 -2.39 7.84 -11.54
N LYS A 121 -3.48 7.38 -10.93
CA LYS A 121 -4.63 8.19 -10.53
C LYS A 121 -4.88 7.96 -9.05
N ILE A 122 -4.24 8.78 -8.21
CA ILE A 122 -4.39 8.79 -6.76
C ILE A 122 -5.57 9.69 -6.38
N LEU A 123 -6.32 9.26 -5.38
CA LEU A 123 -7.41 10.03 -4.79
C LEU A 123 -6.89 11.36 -4.23
N PRO A 124 -7.54 12.50 -4.53
CA PRO A 124 -7.04 13.83 -4.17
C PRO A 124 -7.08 14.10 -2.65
N GLU A 125 -7.97 13.44 -1.91
CA GLU A 125 -8.21 13.69 -0.49
C GLU A 125 -7.47 12.71 0.45
N ILE A 126 -6.48 11.98 -0.07
CA ILE A 126 -5.69 11.05 0.76
C ILE A 126 -4.78 11.82 1.71
N SER A 127 -4.96 11.58 3.01
CA SER A 127 -4.16 12.16 4.08
C SER A 127 -3.71 11.07 5.06
N LEU A 128 -2.66 11.35 5.84
CA LEU A 128 -2.22 10.42 6.88
C LEU A 128 -3.35 10.08 7.86
N LYS A 129 -4.19 11.07 8.18
CA LYS A 129 -5.31 10.91 9.12
C LYS A 129 -6.36 9.97 8.55
N THR A 130 -6.81 10.20 7.33
CA THR A 130 -7.86 9.38 6.69
C THR A 130 -7.39 7.94 6.51
N VAL A 131 -6.15 7.74 6.06
CA VAL A 131 -5.55 6.40 5.93
C VAL A 131 -5.42 5.72 7.31
N ALA A 132 -5.03 6.46 8.36
CA ALA A 132 -4.93 5.90 9.71
C ALA A 132 -6.29 5.47 10.28
N GLU A 133 -7.33 6.27 10.05
CA GLU A 133 -8.69 5.98 10.48
C GLU A 133 -9.23 4.74 9.76
N GLU A 134 -9.07 4.66 8.44
CA GLU A 134 -9.51 3.52 7.64
C GLU A 134 -8.77 2.23 8.02
N LEU A 135 -7.44 2.28 8.17
CA LEU A 135 -6.67 1.10 8.57
C LEU A 135 -7.00 0.64 10.00
N LYS A 136 -7.36 1.56 10.90
CA LYS A 136 -7.82 1.20 12.25
C LYS A 136 -9.17 0.48 12.21
N GLU A 137 -10.09 0.96 11.37
CA GLU A 137 -11.37 0.31 11.14
C GLU A 137 -11.18 -1.08 10.52
N GLU A 138 -10.36 -1.20 9.47
CA GLU A 138 -10.03 -2.49 8.85
C GLU A 138 -9.39 -3.49 9.81
N PHE A 139 -8.49 -3.01 10.67
CA PHE A 139 -7.91 -3.85 11.71
C PHE A 139 -8.97 -4.38 12.66
N SER A 140 -9.94 -3.54 13.04
CA SER A 140 -11.02 -3.92 13.95
C SER A 140 -11.95 -4.95 13.31
N ILE A 141 -12.25 -4.80 12.00
CA ILE A 141 -13.02 -5.77 11.21
C ILE A 141 -12.29 -7.12 11.17
N ALA A 142 -10.98 -7.10 10.91
CA ALA A 142 -10.18 -8.32 10.87
C ALA A 142 -10.12 -9.03 12.23
N GLU A 143 -10.02 -8.31 13.35
CA GLU A 143 -10.06 -8.90 14.70
C GLU A 143 -11.41 -9.54 15.05
N LEU A 144 -12.51 -9.07 14.47
CA LEU A 144 -13.83 -9.66 14.62
C LEU A 144 -14.05 -10.91 13.76
N GLY A 145 -13.09 -11.25 12.89
CA GLY A 145 -13.17 -12.40 11.98
C GLY A 145 -13.97 -12.14 10.71
N ASP A 146 -14.31 -10.88 10.44
CA ASP A 146 -15.03 -10.47 9.23
C ASP A 146 -14.08 -10.31 8.03
N PRO A 147 -14.57 -10.46 6.78
CA PRO A 147 -13.75 -10.32 5.59
C PRO A 147 -13.13 -8.92 5.49
N HIS A 148 -11.80 -8.83 5.48
CA HIS A 148 -11.07 -7.55 5.41
C HIS A 148 -11.05 -6.99 3.99
N PHE A 149 -10.54 -5.77 3.81
CA PHE A 149 -10.41 -5.04 2.55
C PHE A 149 -10.12 -5.92 1.34
N TYR A 150 -9.08 -6.75 1.39
CA TYR A 150 -8.66 -7.55 0.24
C TYR A 150 -9.60 -8.70 -0.10
N ASP A 151 -10.29 -9.29 0.87
CA ASP A 151 -11.27 -10.35 0.62
C ASP A 151 -12.46 -9.76 -0.13
N ARG A 152 -12.93 -8.60 0.33
CA ARG A 152 -14.01 -7.85 -0.32
C ARG A 152 -13.59 -7.38 -1.72
N PHE A 153 -12.38 -6.84 -1.85
CA PHE A 153 -11.82 -6.40 -3.12
C PHE A 153 -11.79 -7.54 -4.16
N PHE A 154 -11.26 -8.72 -3.82
CA PHE A 154 -11.22 -9.84 -4.76
C PHE A 154 -12.59 -10.45 -5.06
N ALA A 155 -13.51 -10.45 -4.09
CA ALA A 155 -14.88 -10.90 -4.32
C ALA A 155 -15.58 -10.03 -5.37
N THR A 156 -15.40 -8.70 -5.30
CA THR A 156 -15.93 -7.76 -6.31
C THR A 156 -15.32 -8.01 -7.69
N GLN A 157 -14.01 -8.21 -7.77
CA GLN A 157 -13.31 -8.46 -9.04
C GLN A 157 -13.74 -9.80 -9.69
N ALA A 158 -14.03 -10.82 -8.88
CA ALA A 158 -14.51 -12.12 -9.38
C ALA A 158 -15.91 -12.03 -10.01
N GLY A 159 -16.79 -11.19 -9.47
CA GLY A 159 -18.14 -10.96 -10.02
C GLY A 159 -18.15 -10.21 -11.36
N GLN A 160 -17.18 -9.32 -11.58
CA GLN A 160 -17.07 -8.54 -12.82
C GLN A 160 -16.62 -9.38 -14.04
N ASN A 161 -15.97 -10.52 -13.83
CA ASN A 161 -15.53 -11.43 -14.90
C ASN A 161 -16.61 -12.42 -15.39
N GLN A 162 -17.84 -12.34 -14.86
CA GLN A 162 -18.98 -13.19 -15.25
C GLN A 162 -20.07 -12.46 -16.03
N SER A 163 -19.83 -11.20 -16.43
CA SER A 163 -20.78 -10.34 -17.15
C SER A 163 -20.39 -10.16 -18.61
#